data_AF-A0A3N5VYN3-F1
#
_entry.id   AF-A0A3N5VYN3-F1
#
_cell.length_a   1.000
_cell.length_b   1.000
_cell.length_c   1.000
_cell.angle_alpha   90.00
_cell.angle_beta   90.00
_cell.angle_gamma   90.00
#
_symmetry.space_group_name_H-M   'P 1'
#
loop_
_entity.id
_entity.type
_entity.pdbx_description
1 polymer ?
#
loop_
_entity_poly.entity_id
_entity_poly.type
_entity_poly.pdbx_seq_one_letter_code
_entity_poly.pdbx_strand_id
1 'polypeptide(L)'
;MRYRSSIAALAVLFASLAVAEGEVSVVFRFAPGDSGAAVFVAGEWNRWDPTAEPMLDPDGDGVYERTIELTAGRYEYKFVVDGKWIEDPAARESTPNPYGSANSVVYAGAAPEPDVFRIVAAADERPGAEVREVPFAFRPERTPSGVYLAGTFNDWKADAQRMEGPDSGGLFRARLALPPGEYQYKFVADGAWFHDPTNERKTDDGFGGSNSVLLVDERFPLVPLARGDGRIFEGALSLGPENVSVVRTEPGSVIVTARAHRGDVTGGQILFRGAGGETTVPMREIGSDGRFVYFRGELALPIETEGRLGIAIADGDSVRYLTRQGLSANRDEAGLLEVNAIETPLFEVPDWVVDGVFYQIFPERFRNGDRKNDPDFKEAYYAGKTALPKGGTTNE
;
A
#
# COMPACT_ATOMS: atom_id res chain seq x y z
N MET A 1 32.32 49.06 -56.94
CA MET A 1 31.34 49.23 -55.85
C MET A 1 30.26 48.16 -56.02
N ARG A 2 30.36 47.05 -55.26
CA ARG A 2 29.42 46.61 -54.18
C ARG A 2 27.95 46.63 -54.66
N TYR A 3 27.22 45.52 -54.83
CA TYR A 3 26.94 44.43 -53.89
C TYR A 3 26.65 43.10 -54.63
N ARG A 4 27.18 41.98 -54.13
CA ARG A 4 26.66 40.62 -54.40
C ARG A 4 26.20 40.06 -53.06
N SER A 5 24.92 39.77 -52.94
CA SER A 5 24.40 38.91 -51.87
C SER A 5 24.51 37.47 -52.33
N SER A 6 25.31 36.67 -51.63
CA SER A 6 25.36 35.22 -51.79
C SER A 6 25.13 34.61 -50.41
N ILE A 7 23.93 34.05 -50.21
CA ILE A 7 23.63 33.15 -49.11
C ILE A 7 24.18 31.78 -49.53
N ALA A 8 25.22 31.33 -48.86
CA ALA A 8 25.69 29.95 -48.94
C ALA A 8 24.89 29.13 -47.92
N ALA A 9 24.00 28.26 -48.40
CA ALA A 9 23.40 27.23 -47.57
C ALA A 9 24.45 26.14 -47.34
N LEU A 10 24.86 25.97 -46.08
CA LEU A 10 25.71 24.89 -45.61
C LEU A 10 24.85 23.62 -45.58
N ALA A 11 25.03 22.73 -46.55
CA ALA A 11 24.46 21.39 -46.50
C ALA A 11 25.23 20.57 -45.46
N VAL A 12 24.66 20.44 -44.26
CA VAL A 12 25.11 19.45 -43.28
C VAL A 12 24.61 18.10 -43.79
N LEU A 13 25.55 17.23 -44.21
CA LEU A 13 25.28 15.81 -44.44
C LEU A 13 24.85 15.20 -43.10
N PHE A 14 23.55 15.00 -42.91
CA PHE A 14 23.08 14.00 -41.97
C PHE A 14 23.27 12.65 -42.65
N ALA A 15 24.28 11.89 -42.22
CA ALA A 15 24.24 10.45 -42.37
C ALA A 15 23.09 9.99 -41.47
N SER A 16 21.90 9.84 -42.03
CA SER A 16 20.84 9.08 -41.38
C SER A 16 21.35 7.66 -41.26
N LEU A 17 21.79 7.25 -40.05
CA LEU A 17 21.68 5.85 -39.70
C LEU A 17 20.18 5.55 -39.74
N ALA A 18 19.75 4.86 -40.78
CA ALA A 18 18.48 4.18 -40.75
C ALA A 18 18.60 3.17 -39.60
N VAL A 19 17.94 3.44 -38.48
CA VAL A 19 17.64 2.40 -37.49
C VAL A 19 16.92 1.31 -38.27
N ALA A 20 17.51 0.13 -38.33
CA ALA A 20 16.89 -1.00 -38.99
C ALA A 20 15.53 -1.24 -38.32
N GLU A 21 14.48 -1.50 -39.10
CA GLU A 21 13.14 -1.79 -38.57
C GLU A 21 13.24 -2.88 -37.48
N GLY A 22 13.05 -2.52 -36.21
CA GLY A 22 13.05 -3.43 -35.06
C GLY A 22 14.07 -3.17 -33.94
N GLU A 23 15.01 -2.24 -34.11
CA GLU A 23 15.95 -1.83 -33.05
C GLU A 23 15.46 -0.60 -32.27
N VAL A 24 15.76 -0.57 -30.97
CA VAL A 24 15.35 0.47 -30.01
C VAL A 24 16.57 0.95 -29.23
N SER A 25 16.77 2.27 -29.22
CA SER A 25 17.80 2.92 -28.42
C SER A 25 17.43 2.91 -26.93
N VAL A 26 18.25 2.26 -26.10
CA VAL A 26 18.13 2.23 -24.65
C VAL A 26 19.27 3.02 -24.02
N VAL A 27 18.94 3.98 -23.15
CA VAL A 27 19.93 4.80 -22.44
C VAL A 27 20.08 4.27 -21.01
N PHE A 28 21.29 3.81 -20.68
CA PHE A 28 21.67 3.43 -19.33
C PHE A 28 22.31 4.62 -18.62
N ARG A 29 21.96 4.82 -17.35
CA ARG A 29 22.47 5.89 -16.49
C ARG A 29 22.92 5.34 -15.15
N PHE A 30 24.07 5.77 -14.67
CA PHE A 30 24.56 5.35 -13.36
C PHE A 30 25.44 6.41 -12.69
N ALA A 31 25.22 6.64 -11.39
CA ALA A 31 26.01 7.55 -10.58
C ALA A 31 26.85 6.75 -9.54
N PRO A 32 28.15 6.50 -9.79
CA PRO A 32 29.00 5.68 -8.92
C PRO A 32 29.39 6.36 -7.58
N GLY A 33 29.11 7.65 -7.41
CA GLY A 33 29.50 8.45 -6.24
C GLY A 33 30.95 8.95 -6.27
N ASP A 34 31.82 8.33 -7.07
CA ASP A 34 33.18 8.79 -7.39
C ASP A 34 33.29 9.10 -8.90
N SER A 35 33.53 10.37 -9.25
CA SER A 35 33.62 10.85 -10.64
C SER A 35 34.91 10.44 -11.37
N GLY A 36 35.80 9.70 -10.72
CA GLY A 36 37.00 9.10 -11.34
C GLY A 36 36.83 7.63 -11.75
N ALA A 37 35.69 7.01 -11.47
CA ALA A 37 35.51 5.57 -11.62
C ALA A 37 35.44 5.12 -13.09
N ALA A 38 35.96 3.92 -13.37
CA ALA A 38 35.76 3.26 -14.65
C ALA A 38 34.40 2.53 -14.62
N VAL A 39 33.40 3.08 -15.32
CA VAL A 39 32.02 2.57 -15.35
C VAL A 39 31.72 1.90 -16.68
N PHE A 40 31.20 0.68 -16.64
CA PHE A 40 30.72 -0.08 -17.80
C PHE A 40 29.31 -0.61 -17.54
N VAL A 41 28.59 -0.92 -18.62
CA VAL A 41 27.35 -1.71 -18.56
C VAL A 41 27.58 -3.07 -19.22
N ALA A 42 27.18 -4.15 -18.56
CA ALA A 42 27.29 -5.50 -19.08
C ALA A 42 25.95 -6.20 -18.98
N GLY A 43 25.57 -6.92 -20.04
CA GLY A 43 24.27 -7.57 -20.13
C GLY A 43 24.22 -8.62 -21.23
N GLU A 44 23.05 -9.18 -21.46
CA GLU A 44 22.89 -10.31 -22.39
C GLU A 44 23.34 -9.98 -23.82
N TRP A 45 23.16 -8.73 -24.28
CA TRP A 45 23.52 -8.27 -25.62
C TRP A 45 25.03 -8.30 -25.91
N ASN A 46 25.86 -8.09 -24.88
CA ASN A 46 27.31 -8.14 -24.99
C ASN A 46 27.91 -9.40 -24.34
N ARG A 47 27.08 -10.42 -24.09
CA ARG A 47 27.47 -11.67 -23.42
C ARG A 47 28.13 -11.43 -22.06
N TRP A 48 27.66 -10.43 -21.32
CA TRP A 48 28.17 -10.05 -20.01
C TRP A 48 29.67 -9.68 -20.01
N ASP A 49 30.18 -9.14 -21.11
CA ASP A 49 31.56 -8.62 -21.16
C ASP A 49 31.67 -7.35 -20.29
N PRO A 50 32.45 -7.37 -19.20
CA PRO A 50 32.54 -6.27 -18.23
C PRO A 50 33.30 -5.04 -18.77
N THR A 51 33.85 -5.11 -19.97
CA THR A 51 34.70 -4.07 -20.56
C THR A 51 34.22 -3.57 -21.92
N ALA A 52 33.22 -4.21 -22.52
CA ALA A 52 32.80 -3.93 -23.89
C ALA A 52 32.07 -2.59 -24.06
N GLU A 53 31.28 -2.18 -23.07
CA GLU A 53 30.42 -0.98 -23.17
C GLU A 53 30.77 0.05 -22.08
N PRO A 54 31.81 0.88 -22.28
CA PRO A 54 32.16 1.95 -21.35
C PRO A 54 31.08 3.02 -21.32
N MET A 55 30.69 3.44 -20.12
CA MET A 55 29.79 4.57 -19.87
C MET A 55 30.62 5.85 -19.70
N LEU A 56 30.09 6.99 -20.12
CA LEU A 56 30.80 8.28 -20.15
C LEU A 56 29.99 9.37 -19.44
N ASP A 57 30.70 10.27 -18.77
CA ASP A 57 30.15 11.50 -18.15
C ASP A 57 30.82 12.72 -18.82
N PRO A 58 30.37 13.14 -20.02
CA PRO A 58 31.02 14.21 -20.78
C PRO A 58 30.74 15.62 -20.25
N ASP A 59 29.66 15.82 -19.48
CA ASP A 59 29.28 17.11 -18.89
C ASP A 59 29.77 17.28 -17.44
N GLY A 60 30.25 16.20 -16.81
CA GLY A 60 30.89 16.21 -15.50
C GLY A 60 29.90 16.35 -14.36
N ASP A 61 28.65 15.92 -14.55
CA ASP A 61 27.59 16.00 -13.55
C ASP A 61 27.61 14.82 -12.54
N GLY A 62 28.48 13.83 -12.79
CA GLY A 62 28.62 12.61 -11.98
C GLY A 62 27.71 11.47 -12.41
N VAL A 63 26.93 11.63 -13.48
CA VAL A 63 26.05 10.61 -14.06
C VAL A 63 26.67 10.09 -15.36
N TYR A 64 27.09 8.83 -15.32
CA TYR A 64 27.64 8.16 -16.49
C TYR A 64 26.50 7.66 -17.36
N GLU A 65 26.60 7.87 -18.67
CA GLU A 65 25.60 7.46 -19.65
C GLU A 65 26.18 6.55 -20.75
N ARG A 66 25.36 5.63 -21.25
CA ARG A 66 25.63 4.85 -22.47
C ARG A 66 24.33 4.51 -23.18
N THR A 67 24.29 4.76 -24.49
CA THR A 67 23.18 4.34 -25.36
C THR A 67 23.54 3.03 -26.05
N ILE A 68 22.67 2.02 -25.93
CA ILE A 68 22.81 0.73 -26.60
C ILE A 68 21.59 0.54 -27.51
N GLU A 69 21.84 0.13 -28.76
CA GLU A 69 20.79 -0.30 -29.68
C GLU A 69 20.46 -1.76 -29.41
N LEU A 70 19.22 -2.04 -29.03
CA LEU A 70 18.74 -3.37 -28.70
C LEU A 70 17.52 -3.71 -29.54
N THR A 71 17.41 -4.95 -30.02
CA THR A 71 16.15 -5.44 -30.56
C THR A 71 15.06 -5.40 -29.49
N ALA A 72 13.80 -5.16 -29.86
CA ALA A 72 12.73 -5.09 -28.86
C ALA A 72 12.67 -6.36 -27.99
N GLY A 73 12.62 -6.21 -26.66
CA GLY A 73 12.67 -7.36 -25.73
C GLY A 73 13.06 -7.00 -24.29
N ARG A 74 13.05 -8.01 -23.42
CA ARG A 74 13.53 -7.96 -22.02
C ARG A 74 15.00 -8.36 -21.97
N TYR A 75 15.83 -7.61 -21.25
CA TYR A 75 17.26 -7.86 -21.10
C TYR A 75 17.70 -7.77 -19.65
N GLU A 76 18.57 -8.68 -19.25
CA GLU A 76 19.28 -8.61 -17.97
C GLU A 76 20.63 -7.90 -18.10
N TYR A 77 20.97 -7.08 -17.09
CA TYR A 77 22.20 -6.30 -17.05
C TYR A 77 22.69 -6.03 -15.63
N LYS A 78 23.94 -5.56 -15.53
CA LYS A 78 24.56 -4.97 -14.34
C LYS A 78 25.53 -3.88 -14.76
N PHE A 79 25.82 -2.97 -13.83
CA PHE A 79 26.95 -2.06 -13.96
C PHE A 79 28.24 -2.70 -13.46
N VAL A 80 29.37 -2.31 -14.04
CA VAL A 80 30.70 -2.70 -13.58
C VAL A 80 31.47 -1.42 -13.26
N VAL A 81 31.83 -1.22 -12.00
CA VAL A 81 32.53 -0.03 -11.51
C VAL A 81 33.85 -0.45 -10.89
N ASP A 82 34.95 -0.05 -11.51
CA ASP A 82 36.32 -0.46 -11.12
C ASP A 82 36.45 -1.99 -10.93
N GLY A 83 35.80 -2.74 -11.84
CA GLY A 83 35.79 -4.21 -11.82
C GLY A 83 34.79 -4.84 -10.84
N LYS A 84 34.01 -4.04 -10.09
CA LYS A 84 32.96 -4.54 -9.18
C LYS A 84 31.61 -4.54 -9.87
N TRP A 85 30.90 -5.64 -9.77
CA TRP A 85 29.55 -5.80 -10.29
C TRP A 85 28.53 -5.14 -9.35
N ILE A 86 27.77 -4.19 -9.88
CA ILE A 86 26.77 -3.40 -9.15
C ILE A 86 25.40 -3.59 -9.81
N GLU A 87 24.39 -3.85 -8.99
CA GLU A 87 22.99 -3.83 -9.42
C GLU A 87 22.56 -2.39 -9.60
N ASP A 88 21.82 -2.10 -10.66
CA ASP A 88 21.21 -0.79 -10.85
C ASP A 88 20.16 -0.54 -9.74
N PRO A 89 20.41 0.39 -8.81
CA PRO A 89 19.46 0.70 -7.74
C PRO A 89 18.16 1.32 -8.23
N ALA A 90 18.15 1.83 -9.47
CA ALA A 90 16.98 2.42 -10.13
C ALA A 90 16.22 1.42 -11.03
N ALA A 91 16.69 0.18 -11.17
CA ALA A 91 16.00 -0.82 -11.97
C ALA A 91 14.64 -1.18 -11.36
N ARG A 92 13.62 -1.25 -12.22
CA ARG A 92 12.24 -1.57 -11.82
C ARG A 92 12.03 -3.05 -11.49
N GLU A 93 12.91 -3.92 -12.00
CA GLU A 93 12.83 -5.36 -11.89
C GLU A 93 14.25 -5.95 -11.77
N SER A 94 14.38 -7.04 -11.02
CA SER A 94 15.62 -7.81 -10.92
C SER A 94 15.37 -9.32 -10.93
N THR A 95 16.33 -10.09 -11.44
CA THR A 95 16.30 -11.57 -11.46
C THR A 95 17.42 -12.11 -10.57
N PRO A 96 17.17 -13.02 -9.61
CA PRO A 96 18.24 -13.72 -8.90
C PRO A 96 19.18 -14.45 -9.85
N ASN A 97 20.49 -14.32 -9.68
CA ASN A 97 21.49 -15.02 -10.48
C ASN A 97 22.18 -16.16 -9.70
N PRO A 98 22.85 -17.10 -10.40
CA PRO A 98 23.51 -18.24 -9.76
C PRO A 98 24.67 -17.91 -8.81
N TYR A 99 25.10 -16.65 -8.74
CA TYR A 99 26.27 -16.19 -7.97
C TYR A 99 25.88 -15.55 -6.63
N GLY A 100 24.61 -15.67 -6.21
CA GLY A 100 24.14 -15.15 -4.93
C GLY A 100 23.89 -13.64 -4.92
N SER A 101 23.75 -13.02 -6.11
CA SER A 101 23.26 -11.64 -6.30
C SER A 101 22.08 -11.63 -7.27
N ALA A 102 21.54 -10.47 -7.64
CA ALA A 102 20.51 -10.34 -8.67
C ALA A 102 21.02 -9.56 -9.89
N ASN A 103 20.46 -9.78 -11.08
CA ASN A 103 20.68 -8.95 -12.26
C ASN A 103 19.57 -7.91 -12.35
N SER A 104 19.88 -6.70 -12.81
CA SER A 104 18.89 -5.67 -13.13
C SER A 104 18.23 -5.98 -14.47
N VAL A 105 16.98 -5.54 -14.67
CA VAL A 105 16.21 -5.83 -15.88
C VAL A 105 15.81 -4.53 -16.59
N VAL A 106 15.98 -4.49 -17.91
CA VAL A 106 15.56 -3.39 -18.79
C VAL A 106 14.76 -3.93 -19.97
N TYR A 107 13.88 -3.11 -20.52
CA TYR A 107 13.10 -3.44 -21.72
C TYR A 107 13.47 -2.49 -22.86
N ALA A 108 13.87 -3.05 -24.00
CA ALA A 108 14.04 -2.31 -25.24
C ALA A 108 12.70 -2.27 -25.98
N GLY A 109 12.19 -1.08 -26.26
CA GLY A 109 10.88 -0.85 -26.90
C GLY A 109 9.78 -0.51 -25.91
N ALA A 110 8.53 -0.60 -26.37
CA ALA A 110 7.44 -0.76 -25.41
C ALA A 110 7.79 -2.02 -24.61
N ALA A 111 8.01 -1.87 -23.30
CA ALA A 111 7.89 -3.02 -22.42
C ALA A 111 6.60 -3.74 -22.85
N PRO A 112 6.57 -5.09 -22.93
CA PRO A 112 5.27 -5.74 -22.93
C PRO A 112 4.47 -5.03 -21.83
N GLU A 113 3.27 -4.52 -22.14
CA GLU A 113 2.35 -4.00 -21.12
C GLU A 113 2.54 -4.91 -19.93
N PRO A 114 3.18 -4.41 -18.85
CA PRO A 114 3.98 -5.24 -17.93
C PRO A 114 3.12 -6.44 -17.65
N ASP A 115 3.46 -7.66 -18.07
CA ASP A 115 2.52 -8.79 -18.19
C ASP A 115 1.55 -8.74 -16.99
N VAL A 116 0.37 -8.12 -17.19
CA VAL A 116 -0.30 -7.24 -16.17
C VAL A 116 -0.77 -8.02 -14.94
N PHE A 117 -0.63 -9.34 -15.00
CA PHE A 117 -1.17 -10.33 -14.10
C PHE A 117 -0.18 -11.44 -13.72
N ARG A 118 1.08 -11.38 -14.15
CA ARG A 118 2.11 -12.33 -13.69
C ARG A 118 2.79 -11.85 -12.41
N ILE A 119 2.01 -11.52 -11.38
CA ILE A 119 2.54 -11.60 -10.01
C ILE A 119 2.62 -13.09 -9.68
N VAL A 120 3.66 -13.74 -10.18
CA VAL A 120 4.10 -15.03 -9.66
C VAL A 120 4.79 -14.73 -8.35
N ALA A 121 4.00 -14.41 -7.32
CA ALA A 121 4.47 -14.69 -5.99
C ALA A 121 4.78 -16.19 -5.97
N ALA A 122 6.04 -16.55 -5.75
CA ALA A 122 6.41 -17.93 -5.46
C ALA A 122 5.36 -18.48 -4.49
N ALA A 123 4.73 -19.61 -4.87
CA ALA A 123 3.62 -20.19 -4.13
C ALA A 123 3.98 -20.22 -2.64
N ASP A 124 3.40 -19.32 -1.87
CA ASP A 124 3.54 -19.37 -0.42
C ASP A 124 2.67 -20.55 0.02
N GLU A 125 3.30 -21.70 0.25
CA GLU A 125 2.63 -22.95 0.69
C GLU A 125 2.01 -22.83 2.10
N ARG A 126 2.09 -21.65 2.73
CA ARG A 126 1.44 -21.38 4.00
C ARG A 126 -0.08 -21.53 3.83
N PRO A 127 -0.75 -22.35 4.65
CA PRO A 127 -2.19 -22.42 4.62
C PRO A 127 -2.78 -21.01 4.78
N GLY A 128 -3.80 -20.70 3.96
CA GLY A 128 -4.55 -19.45 4.09
C GLY A 128 -5.13 -19.29 5.50
N ALA A 129 -5.54 -18.07 5.84
CA ALA A 129 -6.28 -17.88 7.08
C ALA A 129 -7.54 -18.74 7.02
N GLU A 130 -7.72 -19.64 7.98
CA GLU A 130 -8.99 -20.32 8.12
C GLU A 130 -10.02 -19.27 8.51
N VAL A 131 -10.92 -18.95 7.59
CA VAL A 131 -11.96 -17.94 7.79
C VAL A 131 -13.34 -18.55 7.60
N ARG A 132 -14.30 -18.01 8.35
CA ARG A 132 -15.68 -18.46 8.39
C ARG A 132 -16.61 -17.37 7.91
N GLU A 133 -17.60 -17.71 7.09
CA GLU A 133 -18.63 -16.77 6.66
C GLU A 133 -19.66 -16.61 7.78
N VAL A 134 -19.68 -15.42 8.39
CA VAL A 134 -20.55 -15.09 9.51
C VAL A 134 -21.65 -14.14 9.04
N PRO A 135 -22.92 -14.57 9.06
CA PRO A 135 -24.04 -13.69 8.81
C PRO A 135 -24.40 -12.86 10.05
N PHE A 136 -24.66 -11.58 9.84
CA PHE A 136 -25.22 -10.66 10.83
C PHE A 136 -26.57 -10.15 10.33
N ALA A 137 -27.53 -10.04 11.24
CA ALA A 137 -28.87 -9.57 10.90
C ALA A 137 -29.41 -8.66 12.01
N PHE A 138 -29.97 -7.51 11.63
CA PHE A 138 -30.52 -6.56 12.59
C PHE A 138 -31.81 -5.93 12.05
N ARG A 139 -32.86 -5.96 12.87
CA ARG A 139 -34.13 -5.29 12.58
C ARG A 139 -34.35 -4.17 13.60
N PRO A 140 -34.05 -2.91 13.27
CA PRO A 140 -34.34 -1.79 14.15
C PRO A 140 -35.85 -1.56 14.24
N GLU A 141 -36.33 -1.01 15.36
CA GLU A 141 -37.74 -0.70 15.58
C GLU A 141 -38.26 0.41 14.63
N ARG A 142 -37.38 1.33 14.26
CA ARG A 142 -37.63 2.41 13.31
C ARG A 142 -36.63 2.29 12.16
N THR A 143 -37.05 2.60 10.94
CA THR A 143 -36.16 2.59 9.77
C THR A 143 -35.14 3.73 9.88
N PRO A 144 -33.84 3.42 10.06
CA PRO A 144 -32.79 4.42 10.13
C PRO A 144 -32.33 4.83 8.72
N SER A 145 -31.50 5.87 8.63
CA SER A 145 -30.82 6.24 7.38
C SER A 145 -29.78 5.20 6.93
N GLY A 146 -29.24 4.46 7.89
CA GLY A 146 -28.33 3.35 7.68
C GLY A 146 -28.11 2.56 8.96
N VAL A 147 -27.68 1.32 8.80
CA VAL A 147 -27.20 0.48 9.89
C VAL A 147 -25.77 0.09 9.59
N TYR A 148 -24.93 0.13 10.60
CA TYR A 148 -23.54 -0.28 10.55
C TYR A 148 -23.27 -1.36 11.58
N LEU A 149 -22.25 -2.16 11.33
CA LEU A 149 -21.76 -3.20 12.23
C LEU A 149 -20.42 -2.75 12.82
N ALA A 150 -20.31 -2.74 14.14
CA ALA A 150 -19.11 -2.34 14.86
C ALA A 150 -18.71 -3.42 15.86
N GLY A 151 -17.42 -3.70 15.98
CA GLY A 151 -16.93 -4.73 16.87
C GLY A 151 -15.40 -4.82 16.92
N THR A 152 -14.90 -5.84 17.61
CA THR A 152 -13.46 -6.07 17.75
C THR A 152 -12.76 -6.32 16.41
N PHE A 153 -13.48 -6.75 15.38
CA PHE A 153 -12.96 -6.99 14.03
C PHE A 153 -12.79 -5.72 13.16
N ASN A 154 -13.25 -4.56 13.62
CA ASN A 154 -13.08 -3.27 12.93
C ASN A 154 -12.79 -2.11 13.90
N ASP A 155 -12.15 -2.41 15.04
CA ASP A 155 -11.76 -1.43 16.08
C ASP A 155 -12.93 -0.57 16.57
N TRP A 156 -14.14 -1.13 16.62
CA TRP A 156 -15.35 -0.43 17.03
C TRP A 156 -15.68 0.83 16.21
N LYS A 157 -15.22 0.91 14.95
CA LYS A 157 -15.57 2.02 14.06
C LYS A 157 -17.06 1.97 13.71
N ALA A 158 -17.79 3.02 14.11
CA ALA A 158 -19.24 3.08 14.07
C ALA A 158 -19.84 3.17 12.65
N ASP A 159 -19.03 3.54 11.66
CA ASP A 159 -19.43 3.83 10.28
C ASP A 159 -18.64 3.01 9.24
N ALA A 160 -17.72 2.14 9.67
CA ALA A 160 -16.82 1.44 8.77
C ALA A 160 -17.48 0.29 7.98
N GLN A 161 -18.45 -0.40 8.58
CA GLN A 161 -19.10 -1.56 7.95
C GLN A 161 -20.60 -1.32 7.82
N ARG A 162 -21.02 -0.70 6.71
CA ARG A 162 -22.45 -0.53 6.43
C ARG A 162 -23.10 -1.89 6.16
N MET A 163 -24.31 -2.09 6.69
CA MET A 163 -25.15 -3.25 6.42
C MET A 163 -26.02 -3.01 5.19
N GLU A 164 -26.27 -4.07 4.42
CA GLU A 164 -27.21 -4.07 3.31
C GLU A 164 -28.66 -4.03 3.80
N GLY A 165 -29.54 -3.40 3.02
CA GLY A 165 -30.96 -3.29 3.31
C GLY A 165 -31.41 -1.87 3.68
N PRO A 166 -32.60 -1.73 4.28
CA PRO A 166 -33.45 -2.84 4.75
C PRO A 166 -34.08 -3.62 3.57
N ASP A 167 -34.38 -4.90 3.79
CA ASP A 167 -35.31 -5.63 2.91
C ASP A 167 -36.77 -5.21 3.12
N SER A 168 -37.72 -5.80 2.37
CA SER A 168 -39.15 -5.50 2.49
C SER A 168 -39.73 -5.76 3.89
N GLY A 169 -39.03 -6.52 4.74
CA GLY A 169 -39.38 -6.80 6.12
C GLY A 169 -38.57 -6.01 7.15
N GLY A 170 -37.88 -4.95 6.73
CA GLY A 170 -37.10 -4.07 7.61
C GLY A 170 -35.78 -4.66 8.10
N LEU A 171 -35.32 -5.79 7.55
CA LEU A 171 -34.13 -6.48 8.02
C LEU A 171 -32.88 -5.99 7.29
N PHE A 172 -31.88 -5.58 8.06
CA PHE A 172 -30.54 -5.29 7.58
C PHE A 172 -29.65 -6.53 7.71
N ARG A 173 -28.75 -6.74 6.74
CA ARG A 173 -27.84 -7.90 6.71
C ARG A 173 -26.41 -7.49 6.41
N ALA A 174 -25.46 -8.21 6.98
CA ALA A 174 -24.06 -8.17 6.58
C ALA A 174 -23.49 -9.58 6.63
N ARG A 175 -22.42 -9.81 5.88
CA ARG A 175 -21.64 -11.05 5.93
C ARG A 175 -20.18 -10.68 6.07
N LEU A 176 -19.50 -11.27 7.05
CA LEU A 176 -18.07 -11.08 7.26
C LEU A 176 -17.36 -12.43 7.20
N ALA A 177 -16.19 -12.46 6.56
CA ALA A 177 -15.23 -13.53 6.77
C ALA A 177 -14.39 -13.22 8.00
N LEU A 178 -14.52 -14.04 9.04
CA LEU A 178 -13.79 -13.91 10.30
C LEU A 178 -13.02 -15.19 10.60
N PRO A 179 -11.76 -15.12 11.06
CA PRO A 179 -11.08 -16.28 11.62
C PRO A 179 -11.84 -16.89 12.82
N PRO A 180 -11.62 -18.17 13.16
CA PRO A 180 -12.09 -18.72 14.41
C PRO A 180 -11.61 -17.90 15.61
N GLY A 181 -12.52 -17.62 16.55
CA GLY A 181 -12.22 -16.76 17.69
C GLY A 181 -13.47 -16.17 18.33
N GLU A 182 -13.26 -15.43 19.41
CA GLU A 182 -14.32 -14.69 20.10
C GLU A 182 -14.30 -13.22 19.67
N TYR A 183 -15.46 -12.72 19.26
CA TYR A 183 -15.65 -11.35 18.79
C TYR A 183 -16.76 -10.67 19.57
N GLN A 184 -16.53 -9.41 19.96
CA GLN A 184 -17.57 -8.57 20.53
C GLN A 184 -18.11 -7.63 19.47
N TYR A 185 -19.42 -7.40 19.42
CA TYR A 185 -20.04 -6.53 18.43
C TYR A 185 -21.31 -5.83 18.92
N LYS A 186 -21.68 -4.78 18.18
CA LYS A 186 -22.94 -4.03 18.25
C LYS A 186 -23.35 -3.57 16.84
N PHE A 187 -24.62 -3.22 16.70
CA PHE A 187 -25.16 -2.50 15.56
C PHE A 187 -25.23 -1.00 15.87
N VAL A 188 -24.95 -0.16 14.89
CA VAL A 188 -25.07 1.30 14.99
C VAL A 188 -26.12 1.77 14.00
N ALA A 189 -27.17 2.44 14.47
CA ALA A 189 -28.23 3.00 13.64
C ALA A 189 -28.49 4.46 14.05
N ASP A 190 -28.33 5.39 13.10
CA ASP A 190 -28.44 6.84 13.32
C ASP A 190 -27.66 7.33 14.57
N GLY A 191 -26.46 6.79 14.78
CA GLY A 191 -25.56 7.11 15.91
C GLY A 191 -25.88 6.41 17.23
N ALA A 192 -27.02 5.71 17.34
CA ALA A 192 -27.36 4.91 18.50
C ALA A 192 -26.78 3.49 18.41
N TRP A 193 -26.35 2.95 19.54
CA TRP A 193 -25.69 1.64 19.65
C TRP A 193 -26.63 0.59 20.21
N PHE A 194 -26.74 -0.53 19.51
CA PHE A 194 -27.64 -1.63 19.83
C PHE A 194 -26.84 -2.92 19.97
N HIS A 195 -27.02 -3.63 21.07
CA HIS A 195 -26.62 -5.03 21.12
C HIS A 195 -27.58 -5.87 20.26
N ASP A 196 -27.17 -7.05 19.83
CA ASP A 196 -28.02 -8.00 19.14
C ASP A 196 -29.07 -8.56 20.11
N PRO A 197 -30.38 -8.25 19.91
CA PRO A 197 -31.42 -8.73 20.80
C PRO A 197 -31.66 -10.24 20.67
N THR A 198 -31.19 -10.86 19.59
CA THR A 198 -31.34 -12.30 19.33
C THR A 198 -30.16 -13.13 19.82
N ASN A 199 -29.04 -12.48 20.18
CA ASN A 199 -27.88 -13.15 20.72
C ASN A 199 -27.96 -13.26 22.25
N GLU A 200 -27.96 -14.50 22.75
CA GLU A 200 -27.99 -14.77 24.18
C GLU A 200 -26.64 -14.52 24.87
N ARG A 201 -25.52 -14.59 24.13
CA ARG A 201 -24.19 -14.35 24.69
C ARG A 201 -23.87 -12.87 24.68
N LYS A 202 -23.64 -12.32 25.87
CA LYS A 202 -23.32 -10.91 26.09
C LYS A 202 -22.21 -10.75 27.12
N THR A 203 -21.50 -9.64 27.05
CA THR A 203 -20.54 -9.20 28.06
C THR A 203 -20.75 -7.73 28.39
N ASP A 204 -20.36 -7.30 29.58
CA ASP A 204 -20.38 -5.88 29.99
C ASP A 204 -19.51 -5.05 29.03
N ASP A 205 -19.98 -3.86 28.67
CA ASP A 205 -19.28 -2.95 27.75
C ASP A 205 -18.45 -1.87 28.44
N GLY A 206 -18.47 -1.80 29.77
CA GLY A 206 -17.77 -0.79 30.57
C GLY A 206 -18.50 0.56 30.68
N PHE A 207 -19.67 0.71 30.05
CA PHE A 207 -20.45 1.95 30.00
C PHE A 207 -21.90 1.78 30.51
N GLY A 208 -22.15 0.71 31.27
CA GLY A 208 -23.47 0.39 31.82
C GLY A 208 -24.41 -0.30 30.82
N GLY A 209 -23.88 -0.77 29.69
CA GLY A 209 -24.58 -1.57 28.70
C GLY A 209 -23.96 -2.96 28.52
N SER A 210 -24.20 -3.57 27.35
CA SER A 210 -23.57 -4.85 27.00
C SER A 210 -23.20 -4.92 25.52
N ASN A 211 -22.12 -5.64 25.23
CA ASN A 211 -21.71 -6.09 23.90
C ASN A 211 -22.29 -7.47 23.62
N SER A 212 -22.65 -7.75 22.37
CA SER A 212 -22.96 -9.13 21.93
C SER A 212 -21.67 -9.89 21.67
N VAL A 213 -21.62 -11.16 22.08
CA VAL A 213 -20.44 -12.01 21.94
C VAL A 213 -20.71 -13.08 20.90
N LEU A 214 -19.86 -13.15 19.89
CA LEU A 214 -19.89 -14.11 18.81
C LEU A 214 -18.67 -15.04 18.93
N LEU A 215 -18.92 -16.34 19.05
CA LEU A 215 -17.88 -17.37 18.95
C LEU A 215 -17.89 -17.94 17.53
N VAL A 216 -16.86 -17.62 16.75
CA VAL A 216 -16.65 -18.11 15.40
C VAL A 216 -15.88 -19.43 15.47
N ASP A 217 -16.48 -20.50 14.94
CA ASP A 217 -15.93 -21.86 14.92
C ASP A 217 -16.44 -22.64 13.70
N GLU A 218 -16.28 -23.96 13.71
CA GLU A 218 -16.67 -24.89 12.62
C GLU A 218 -18.18 -24.91 12.31
N ARG A 219 -19.03 -24.32 13.15
CA ARG A 219 -20.48 -24.22 12.86
C ARG A 219 -20.79 -23.23 11.74
N PHE A 220 -19.88 -22.30 11.49
CA PHE A 220 -19.99 -21.40 10.35
C PHE A 220 -19.34 -22.03 9.11
N PRO A 221 -19.85 -21.77 7.89
CA PRO A 221 -19.25 -22.26 6.67
C PRO A 221 -17.80 -21.78 6.53
N LEU A 222 -16.88 -22.68 6.18
CA LEU A 222 -15.53 -22.32 5.75
C LEU A 222 -15.62 -21.53 4.45
N VAL A 223 -14.95 -20.38 4.40
CA VAL A 223 -14.73 -19.66 3.14
C VAL A 223 -13.50 -20.27 2.47
N PRO A 224 -13.63 -20.84 1.26
CA PRO A 224 -12.50 -21.42 0.55
C PRO A 224 -11.64 -20.29 -0.05
N LEU A 225 -10.66 -19.83 0.72
CA LEU A 225 -9.60 -18.94 0.21
C LEU A 225 -8.48 -19.80 -0.38
N ALA A 226 -8.19 -19.64 -1.66
CA ALA A 226 -7.17 -20.41 -2.34
C ALA A 226 -6.41 -19.56 -3.35
N ARG A 227 -5.20 -19.16 -2.96
CA ARG A 227 -4.28 -18.43 -3.82
C ARG A 227 -4.03 -19.17 -5.13
N GLY A 228 -4.26 -18.49 -6.24
CA GLY A 228 -4.06 -18.95 -7.60
C GLY A 228 -5.24 -19.73 -8.19
N ASP A 229 -6.39 -19.80 -7.51
CA ASP A 229 -7.57 -20.52 -8.00
C ASP A 229 -8.49 -19.67 -8.90
N GLY A 230 -8.20 -18.38 -9.04
CA GLY A 230 -8.95 -17.45 -9.86
C GLY A 230 -10.14 -16.79 -9.16
N ARG A 231 -10.37 -17.09 -7.87
CA ARG A 231 -11.49 -16.59 -7.08
C ARG A 231 -11.00 -15.62 -6.02
N ILE A 232 -11.22 -14.35 -6.29
CA ILE A 232 -10.95 -13.29 -5.31
C ILE A 232 -12.16 -13.16 -4.39
N PHE A 233 -11.95 -13.43 -3.11
CA PHE A 233 -12.98 -13.28 -2.09
C PHE A 233 -13.20 -11.79 -1.76
N GLU A 234 -14.39 -11.31 -2.11
CA GLU A 234 -14.75 -9.88 -2.03
C GLU A 234 -14.99 -9.37 -0.59
N GLY A 235 -15.21 -10.26 0.39
CA GLY A 235 -15.76 -9.87 1.70
C GLY A 235 -15.01 -8.72 2.38
N ALA A 236 -15.57 -7.52 2.30
CA ALA A 236 -15.03 -6.24 2.80
C ALA A 236 -13.81 -5.66 2.04
N LEU A 237 -13.56 -6.05 0.79
CA LEU A 237 -12.60 -5.38 -0.09
C LEU A 237 -13.29 -4.27 -0.89
N SER A 238 -13.10 -3.04 -0.43
CA SER A 238 -13.58 -1.81 -1.06
C SER A 238 -12.46 -0.78 -1.15
N LEU A 239 -12.62 0.18 -2.05
CA LEU A 239 -11.80 1.37 -2.07
C LEU A 239 -12.25 2.31 -0.92
N GLY A 240 -11.52 2.24 0.19
CA GLY A 240 -11.74 3.08 1.36
C GLY A 240 -10.52 3.05 2.28
N PRO A 241 -10.38 4.04 3.20
CA PRO A 241 -9.23 4.18 4.08
C PRO A 241 -8.99 2.97 5.00
N GLU A 242 -10.00 2.12 5.19
CA GLU A 242 -9.90 0.86 5.92
C GLU A 242 -9.13 -0.23 5.17
N ASN A 243 -9.08 -0.15 3.84
CA ASN A 243 -8.50 -1.18 2.97
C ASN A 243 -7.33 -0.67 2.12
N VAL A 244 -7.31 0.64 1.84
CA VAL A 244 -6.31 1.30 1.00
C VAL A 244 -5.86 2.59 1.69
N SER A 245 -4.55 2.75 1.88
CA SER A 245 -3.95 4.00 2.36
C SER A 245 -2.99 4.56 1.31
N VAL A 246 -3.08 5.87 1.06
CA VAL A 246 -2.14 6.61 0.22
C VAL A 246 -1.46 7.65 1.09
N VAL A 247 -0.13 7.56 1.23
CA VAL A 247 0.65 8.44 2.12
C VAL A 247 1.82 9.03 1.35
N ARG A 248 2.03 10.33 1.51
CA ARG A 248 3.20 11.04 1.00
C ARG A 248 4.14 11.36 2.16
N THR A 249 5.31 10.74 2.17
CA THR A 249 6.38 11.01 3.17
C THR A 249 7.51 11.85 2.59
N GLU A 250 7.63 11.89 1.26
CA GLU A 250 8.61 12.70 0.54
C GLU A 250 7.94 13.42 -0.66
N PRO A 251 8.48 14.57 -1.13
CA PRO A 251 7.87 15.33 -2.22
C PRO A 251 7.79 14.58 -3.56
N GLY A 252 8.63 13.55 -3.76
CA GLY A 252 8.80 12.86 -5.03
C GLY A 252 7.98 11.57 -5.20
N SER A 253 7.36 11.04 -4.14
CA SER A 253 6.68 9.75 -4.20
C SER A 253 5.45 9.66 -3.31
N VAL A 254 4.57 8.70 -3.63
CA VAL A 254 3.48 8.26 -2.77
C VAL A 254 3.62 6.78 -2.47
N ILE A 255 3.42 6.43 -1.21
CA ILE A 255 3.36 5.05 -0.74
C ILE A 255 1.88 4.65 -0.70
N VAL A 256 1.54 3.59 -1.45
CA VAL A 256 0.19 3.02 -1.45
C VAL A 256 0.25 1.67 -0.76
N THR A 257 -0.59 1.47 0.24
CA THR A 257 -0.78 0.17 0.88
C THR A 257 -2.21 -0.28 0.68
N ALA A 258 -2.41 -1.53 0.27
CA ALA A 258 -3.70 -2.18 0.15
C ALA A 258 -3.66 -3.53 0.88
N ARG A 259 -4.81 -4.06 1.28
CA ARG A 259 -4.89 -5.40 1.89
C ARG A 259 -5.84 -6.32 1.13
N ALA A 260 -5.61 -7.62 1.27
CA ALA A 260 -6.51 -8.67 0.80
C ALA A 260 -6.58 -9.81 1.83
N HIS A 261 -7.56 -10.72 1.70
CA HIS A 261 -7.62 -11.87 2.61
C HIS A 261 -6.38 -12.75 2.46
N ARG A 262 -5.86 -13.21 3.59
CA ARG A 262 -4.63 -14.00 3.61
C ARG A 262 -4.87 -15.35 2.94
N GLY A 263 -4.09 -15.63 1.90
CA GLY A 263 -4.16 -16.88 1.13
C GLY A 263 -5.21 -16.86 0.03
N ASP A 264 -5.78 -15.69 -0.31
CA ASP A 264 -6.81 -15.54 -1.34
C ASP A 264 -6.28 -14.97 -2.66
N VAL A 265 -5.24 -14.13 -2.62
CA VAL A 265 -4.79 -13.38 -3.80
C VAL A 265 -3.32 -13.61 -4.11
N THR A 266 -2.99 -13.62 -5.39
CA THR A 266 -1.59 -13.68 -5.87
C THR A 266 -0.86 -12.36 -5.68
N GLY A 267 -1.53 -11.21 -5.87
CA GLY A 267 -0.94 -9.90 -5.64
C GLY A 267 -1.85 -8.73 -6.01
N GLY A 268 -1.24 -7.54 -6.12
CA GLY A 268 -1.94 -6.32 -6.50
C GLY A 268 -1.04 -5.30 -7.21
N GLN A 269 -1.67 -4.31 -7.80
CA GLN A 269 -1.00 -3.23 -8.55
C GLN A 269 -1.74 -1.91 -8.37
N ILE A 270 -0.97 -0.83 -8.38
CA ILE A 270 -1.45 0.55 -8.46
C ILE A 270 -1.74 0.87 -9.93
N LEU A 271 -2.85 1.56 -10.18
CA LEU A 271 -3.22 2.13 -11.48
C LEU A 271 -3.26 3.65 -11.33
N PHE A 272 -2.29 4.37 -11.87
CA PHE A 272 -2.26 5.83 -11.82
C PHE A 272 -2.63 6.44 -13.17
N ARG A 273 -3.70 7.22 -13.23
CA ARG A 273 -4.12 8.00 -14.41
C ARG A 273 -3.78 9.47 -14.18
N GLY A 274 -2.78 9.97 -14.89
CA GLY A 274 -2.38 11.38 -14.90
C GLY A 274 -2.43 12.00 -16.29
N ALA A 275 -1.95 13.24 -16.43
CA ALA A 275 -1.91 13.95 -17.71
C ALA A 275 -1.06 13.21 -18.78
N GLY A 276 -0.04 12.46 -18.36
CA GLY A 276 0.83 11.66 -19.24
C GLY A 276 0.27 10.30 -19.64
N GLY A 277 -0.96 9.97 -19.27
CA GLY A 277 -1.57 8.65 -19.48
C GLY A 277 -1.63 7.80 -18.21
N GLU A 278 -1.86 6.50 -18.40
CA GLU A 278 -1.91 5.54 -17.30
C GLU A 278 -0.54 4.92 -17.05
N THR A 279 -0.14 4.82 -15.79
CA THR A 279 1.04 4.09 -15.32
C THR A 279 0.60 3.04 -14.31
N THR A 280 1.18 1.85 -14.39
CA THR A 280 0.95 0.78 -13.42
C THR A 280 2.20 0.52 -12.60
N VAL A 281 2.02 0.20 -11.32
CA VAL A 281 3.13 -0.13 -10.41
C VAL A 281 2.76 -1.39 -9.63
N PRO A 282 3.57 -2.46 -9.69
CA PRO A 282 3.31 -3.67 -8.90
C PRO A 282 3.44 -3.38 -7.40
N MET A 283 2.64 -4.08 -6.60
CA MET A 283 2.72 -4.00 -5.15
C MET A 283 3.38 -5.26 -4.60
N ARG A 284 4.28 -5.10 -3.63
CA ARG A 284 4.94 -6.20 -2.92
C ARG A 284 4.21 -6.52 -1.63
N GLU A 285 4.14 -7.79 -1.27
CA GLU A 285 3.69 -8.21 0.05
C GLU A 285 4.67 -7.71 1.14
N ILE A 286 4.14 -7.13 2.23
CA ILE A 286 4.93 -6.56 3.33
C ILE A 286 4.64 -7.20 4.70
N GLY A 287 3.58 -8.00 4.83
CA GLY A 287 3.22 -8.64 6.09
C GLY A 287 1.76 -9.08 6.17
N SER A 288 1.38 -9.65 7.31
CA SER A 288 0.02 -10.12 7.59
C SER A 288 -0.34 -9.93 9.08
N ASP A 289 -1.62 -9.74 9.36
CA ASP A 289 -2.19 -9.68 10.72
C ASP A 289 -2.92 -10.99 11.13
N GLY A 290 -2.74 -12.07 10.34
CA GLY A 290 -3.40 -13.35 10.52
C GLY A 290 -4.73 -13.48 9.76
N ARG A 291 -5.43 -12.37 9.45
CA ARG A 291 -6.66 -12.35 8.63
C ARG A 291 -6.38 -11.84 7.22
N PHE A 292 -5.64 -10.75 7.12
CA PHE A 292 -5.28 -10.07 5.89
C PHE A 292 -3.78 -10.20 5.62
N VAL A 293 -3.44 -10.08 4.35
CA VAL A 293 -2.08 -9.83 3.85
C VAL A 293 -2.05 -8.41 3.30
N TYR A 294 -0.94 -7.71 3.50
CA TYR A 294 -0.76 -6.31 3.10
C TYR A 294 0.22 -6.21 1.94
N PHE A 295 -0.19 -5.49 0.91
CA PHE A 295 0.61 -5.17 -0.27
C PHE A 295 0.96 -3.69 -0.27
N ARG A 296 2.19 -3.35 -0.65
CA ARG A 296 2.67 -1.96 -0.75
C ARG A 296 3.33 -1.73 -2.10
N GLY A 297 2.98 -0.62 -2.74
CA GLY A 297 3.69 -0.09 -3.90
C GLY A 297 4.15 1.34 -3.63
N GLU A 298 5.23 1.73 -4.28
CA GLU A 298 5.74 3.10 -4.25
C GLU A 298 5.68 3.69 -5.66
N LEU A 299 4.92 4.77 -5.82
CA LEU A 299 4.72 5.44 -7.09
C LEU A 299 5.51 6.75 -7.08
N ALA A 300 6.47 6.88 -7.99
CA ALA A 300 7.15 8.14 -8.26
C ALA A 300 6.12 9.16 -8.78
N LEU A 301 5.83 10.16 -7.96
CA LEU A 301 4.77 11.13 -8.18
C LEU A 301 5.15 12.45 -7.52
N PRO A 302 5.80 13.38 -8.25
CA PRO A 302 6.12 14.71 -7.74
C PRO A 302 4.89 15.40 -7.15
N ILE A 303 5.06 16.18 -6.08
CA ILE A 303 3.94 16.78 -5.32
C ILE A 303 3.02 17.68 -6.16
N GLU A 304 3.56 18.29 -7.21
CA GLU A 304 2.80 19.12 -8.17
C GLU A 304 1.96 18.30 -9.16
N THR A 305 2.09 16.96 -9.13
CA THR A 305 1.36 16.09 -10.05
C THR A 305 -0.05 15.85 -9.55
N GLU A 306 -1.01 16.09 -10.43
CA GLU A 306 -2.41 15.72 -10.22
C GLU A 306 -2.75 14.45 -11.00
N GLY A 307 -3.56 13.60 -10.38
CA GLY A 307 -4.08 12.42 -11.04
C GLY A 307 -4.99 11.60 -10.16
N ARG A 308 -5.25 10.39 -10.61
CA ARG A 308 -6.20 9.48 -9.99
C ARG A 308 -5.61 8.08 -9.86
N LEU A 309 -5.79 7.48 -8.69
CA LEU A 309 -5.15 6.23 -8.30
C LEU A 309 -6.17 5.13 -8.00
N GLY A 310 -6.08 4.02 -8.70
CA GLY A 310 -6.85 2.80 -8.46
C GLY A 310 -5.97 1.65 -7.98
N ILE A 311 -6.62 0.60 -7.52
CA ILE A 311 -5.96 -0.66 -7.16
C ILE A 311 -6.59 -1.80 -7.95
N ALA A 312 -5.76 -2.59 -8.61
CA ALA A 312 -6.13 -3.90 -9.12
C ALA A 312 -5.56 -4.98 -8.21
N ILE A 313 -6.35 -6.02 -7.96
CA ILE A 313 -5.98 -7.22 -7.22
C ILE A 313 -6.14 -8.42 -8.15
N ALA A 314 -5.18 -9.33 -8.10
CA ALA A 314 -5.13 -10.49 -8.96
C ALA A 314 -5.07 -11.79 -8.15
N ASP A 315 -5.76 -12.81 -8.64
CA ASP A 315 -5.60 -14.18 -8.20
C ASP A 315 -5.54 -15.12 -9.40
N GLY A 316 -4.40 -15.78 -9.61
CA GLY A 316 -4.12 -16.52 -10.84
C GLY A 316 -4.28 -15.61 -12.07
N ASP A 317 -5.10 -16.03 -13.04
CA ASP A 317 -5.42 -15.24 -14.24
C ASP A 317 -6.59 -14.26 -14.03
N SER A 318 -7.20 -14.24 -12.83
CA SER A 318 -8.37 -13.43 -12.52
C SER A 318 -7.98 -12.10 -11.91
N VAL A 319 -8.67 -11.05 -12.33
CA VAL A 319 -8.31 -9.66 -12.02
C VAL A 319 -9.55 -8.89 -11.67
N ARG A 320 -9.48 -8.17 -10.55
CA ARG A 320 -10.56 -7.30 -10.11
C ARG A 320 -10.02 -5.95 -9.67
N TYR A 321 -10.86 -4.95 -9.81
CA TYR A 321 -10.55 -3.55 -9.55
C TYR A 321 -11.32 -3.09 -8.32
N LEU A 322 -10.62 -2.51 -7.34
CA LEU A 322 -11.28 -1.95 -6.16
C LEU A 322 -12.12 -0.74 -6.57
N THR A 323 -13.36 -0.72 -6.12
CA THR A 323 -14.30 0.39 -6.24
C THR A 323 -14.80 0.77 -4.85
N ARG A 324 -15.43 1.94 -4.71
CA ARG A 324 -16.00 2.33 -3.40
C ARG A 324 -17.08 1.37 -2.90
N GLN A 325 -17.68 0.58 -3.79
CA GLN A 325 -18.79 -0.33 -3.50
C GLN A 325 -18.38 -1.81 -3.45
N GLY A 326 -17.12 -2.15 -3.72
CA GLY A 326 -16.67 -3.54 -3.83
C GLY A 326 -15.72 -3.75 -5.01
N LEU A 327 -15.68 -4.95 -5.56
CA LEU A 327 -14.80 -5.32 -6.66
C LEU A 327 -15.53 -5.25 -8.01
N SER A 328 -14.93 -4.63 -9.03
CA SER A 328 -15.40 -4.68 -10.42
C SER A 328 -14.49 -5.55 -11.29
N ALA A 329 -15.05 -6.19 -12.31
CA ALA A 329 -14.27 -6.83 -13.38
C ALA A 329 -13.86 -5.82 -14.47
N ASN A 330 -14.46 -4.63 -14.49
CA ASN A 330 -14.21 -3.59 -15.46
C ASN A 330 -13.13 -2.62 -14.94
N ARG A 331 -12.03 -2.49 -15.68
CA ARG A 331 -10.91 -1.57 -15.37
C ARG A 331 -11.34 -0.11 -15.31
N ASP A 332 -12.34 0.26 -16.10
CA ASP A 332 -12.81 1.65 -16.15
C ASP A 332 -13.62 2.03 -14.91
N GLU A 333 -14.17 1.04 -14.21
CA GLU A 333 -14.90 1.22 -12.96
C GLU A 333 -14.01 1.21 -11.72
N ALA A 334 -12.69 1.07 -11.89
CA ALA A 334 -11.74 1.22 -10.79
C ALA A 334 -12.07 2.52 -10.03
N GLY A 335 -12.38 2.39 -8.75
CA GLY A 335 -12.65 3.54 -7.90
C GLY A 335 -11.33 4.27 -7.72
N LEU A 336 -11.13 5.35 -8.46
CA LEU A 336 -9.87 6.06 -8.38
C LEU A 336 -9.93 7.13 -7.28
N LEU A 337 -8.93 7.13 -6.41
CA LEU A 337 -8.67 8.15 -5.41
C LEU A 337 -7.97 9.34 -6.07
N GLU A 338 -8.41 10.56 -5.78
CA GLU A 338 -7.71 11.75 -6.25
C GLU A 338 -6.38 11.88 -5.50
N VAL A 339 -5.32 12.19 -6.25
CA VAL A 339 -3.98 12.40 -5.71
C VAL A 339 -3.48 13.74 -6.24
N ASN A 340 -3.25 14.66 -5.31
CA ASN A 340 -2.73 16.02 -5.53
C ASN A 340 -2.18 16.57 -4.19
N ALA A 341 -1.61 17.77 -4.20
CA ALA A 341 -1.03 18.39 -3.02
C ALA A 341 -2.02 18.65 -1.86
N ILE A 342 -3.33 18.74 -2.15
CA ILE A 342 -4.39 18.99 -1.16
C ILE A 342 -4.87 17.68 -0.53
N GLU A 343 -5.21 16.69 -1.35
CA GLU A 343 -5.74 15.39 -0.91
C GLU A 343 -4.65 14.47 -0.35
N THR A 344 -3.41 14.64 -0.81
CA THR A 344 -2.25 13.85 -0.35
C THR A 344 -1.10 14.79 0.06
N PRO A 345 -1.28 15.55 1.15
CA PRO A 345 -0.26 16.47 1.62
C PRO A 345 0.99 15.72 2.08
N LEU A 346 2.14 16.39 2.03
CA LEU A 346 3.37 15.87 2.59
C LEU A 346 3.23 15.73 4.12
N PHE A 347 3.38 14.50 4.62
CA PHE A 347 3.40 14.22 6.04
C PHE A 347 4.81 14.37 6.58
N GLU A 348 5.08 15.49 7.26
CA GLU A 348 6.35 15.76 7.92
C GLU A 348 6.25 15.47 9.43
N VAL A 349 7.23 14.75 9.95
CA VAL A 349 7.43 14.61 11.39
C VAL A 349 8.66 15.41 11.79
N PRO A 350 8.67 16.10 12.95
CA PRO A 350 9.87 16.80 13.40
C PRO A 350 11.04 15.83 13.60
N ASP A 351 12.21 16.15 13.04
CA ASP A 351 13.39 15.26 13.04
C ASP A 351 13.74 14.71 14.44
N TRP A 352 13.64 15.55 15.47
CA TRP A 352 13.98 15.18 16.84
C TRP A 352 13.10 14.06 17.43
N VAL A 353 11.90 13.85 16.87
CA VAL A 353 10.97 12.80 17.33
C VAL A 353 11.48 11.42 16.94
N VAL A 354 12.18 11.29 15.80
CA VAL A 354 12.65 9.99 15.27
C VAL A 354 13.63 9.32 16.22
N ASP A 355 14.52 10.13 16.83
CA ASP A 355 15.51 9.66 17.82
C ASP A 355 15.06 9.89 19.29
N GLY A 356 13.82 10.36 19.48
CA GLY A 356 13.29 10.74 20.79
C GLY A 356 12.95 9.52 21.67
N VAL A 357 13.42 9.53 22.93
CA VAL A 357 12.95 8.59 23.96
C VAL A 357 11.92 9.29 24.83
N PHE A 358 10.66 8.86 24.75
CA PHE A 358 9.55 9.47 25.50
C PHE A 358 9.41 8.87 26.91
N TYR A 359 9.15 9.73 27.89
CA TYR A 359 8.81 9.33 29.26
C TYR A 359 7.46 9.93 29.66
N GLN A 360 6.42 9.11 29.76
CA GLN A 360 5.09 9.55 30.14
C GLN A 360 5.02 9.80 31.65
N ILE A 361 4.59 11.00 32.04
CA ILE A 361 4.43 11.41 33.43
C ILE A 361 2.95 11.56 33.73
N PHE A 362 2.48 10.84 34.74
CA PHE A 362 1.20 11.10 35.42
C PHE A 362 1.48 12.07 36.57
N PRO A 363 1.25 13.40 36.41
CA PRO A 363 1.83 14.42 37.29
C PRO A 363 1.41 14.28 38.75
N GLU A 364 0.18 13.83 38.98
CA GLU A 364 -0.42 13.61 40.28
C GLU A 364 0.13 12.35 41.00
N ARG A 365 0.76 11.41 40.27
CA ARG A 365 1.46 10.23 40.81
C ARG A 365 2.98 10.39 40.85
N PHE A 366 3.52 11.37 40.13
CA PHE A 366 4.95 11.39 39.84
C PHE A 366 5.78 11.93 41.00
N ARG A 367 5.53 13.18 41.39
CA ARG A 367 6.25 13.83 42.50
C ARG A 367 5.52 15.09 42.94
N ASN A 368 5.23 15.19 44.23
CA ASN A 368 4.80 16.46 44.82
C ASN A 368 6.01 17.37 45.06
N GLY A 369 6.13 18.43 44.26
CA GLY A 369 7.21 19.41 44.33
C GLY A 369 6.89 20.65 45.18
N ASP A 370 5.62 20.93 45.47
CA ASP A 370 5.19 22.12 46.22
C ASP A 370 3.88 21.86 46.97
N ARG A 371 3.95 21.63 48.28
CA ARG A 371 2.78 21.35 49.12
C ARG A 371 1.75 22.48 49.20
N LYS A 372 2.07 23.71 48.76
CA LYS A 372 1.09 24.81 48.75
C LYS A 372 0.01 24.62 47.69
N ASN A 373 0.26 23.78 46.68
CA ASN A 373 -0.70 23.43 45.64
C ASN A 373 -1.43 22.11 45.91
N ASP A 374 -1.25 21.52 47.09
CA ASP A 374 -1.97 20.30 47.47
C ASP A 374 -3.48 20.56 47.37
N PRO A 375 -4.23 19.70 46.66
CA PRO A 375 -5.68 19.83 46.61
C PRO A 375 -6.27 19.72 48.02
N ASP A 376 -7.38 20.40 48.26
CA ASP A 376 -8.00 20.43 49.60
C ASP A 376 -8.85 19.20 49.92
N PHE A 377 -8.99 18.29 48.94
CA PHE A 377 -9.72 17.01 49.00
C PHE A 377 -11.16 17.12 49.51
N LYS A 378 -11.81 18.29 49.37
CA LYS A 378 -13.22 18.44 49.72
C LYS A 378 -14.16 17.68 48.79
N GLU A 379 -13.70 17.40 47.57
CA GLU A 379 -14.37 16.56 46.60
C GLU A 379 -13.61 15.23 46.42
N ALA A 380 -14.32 14.18 46.02
CA ALA A 380 -13.73 12.86 45.86
C ALA A 380 -12.72 12.85 44.71
N TYR A 381 -11.47 12.44 44.98
CA TYR A 381 -10.40 12.46 43.98
C TYR A 381 -10.15 11.09 43.32
N TYR A 382 -10.55 9.98 43.99
CA TYR A 382 -10.49 8.62 43.44
C TYR A 382 -11.37 7.66 44.24
N ALA A 383 -12.30 6.95 43.60
CA ALA A 383 -13.16 5.94 44.22
C ALA A 383 -13.80 6.36 45.57
N GLY A 384 -14.23 7.62 45.69
CA GLY A 384 -14.83 8.15 46.92
C GLY A 384 -13.84 8.54 48.04
N LYS A 385 -12.52 8.47 47.81
CA LYS A 385 -11.51 8.94 48.76
C LYS A 385 -11.46 10.48 48.79
N THR A 386 -11.39 11.05 49.99
CA THR A 386 -11.33 12.50 50.28
C THR A 386 -10.15 12.88 51.19
N ALA A 387 -9.12 12.04 51.28
CA ALA A 387 -7.90 12.31 52.02
C ALA A 387 -6.67 11.65 51.36
N LEU A 388 -5.50 12.29 51.48
CA LEU A 388 -4.22 11.75 51.01
C LEU A 388 -3.84 10.46 51.73
N PRO A 389 -3.27 9.45 51.04
CA PRO A 389 -2.60 8.32 51.68
C PRO A 389 -1.42 8.81 52.52
N LYS A 390 -1.09 8.08 53.60
CA LYS A 390 -0.07 8.51 54.57
C LYS A 390 1.33 8.67 53.96
N GLY A 391 1.61 7.96 52.86
CA GLY A 391 2.85 8.10 52.09
C GLY A 391 2.93 9.33 51.18
N GLY A 392 1.85 10.12 51.04
CA GLY A 392 1.79 11.25 50.11
C GLY A 392 1.74 10.85 48.63
N THR A 393 1.66 9.56 48.35
CA THR A 393 1.52 8.97 47.02
C THR A 393 0.14 8.33 46.91
N THR A 394 -0.56 8.57 45.82
CA THR A 394 -1.94 8.09 45.57
C THR A 394 -2.03 6.62 45.11
N ASN A 395 -0.92 5.85 45.22
CA ASN A 395 -0.79 4.45 44.81
C ASN A 395 -0.79 3.43 45.99
N GLU A 396 -1.32 3.80 47.17
CA GLU A 396 -1.58 2.83 48.26
C GLU A 396 -3.00 2.23 48.21
#